data_AF-A0A1I1ZT48-F1
#
_entry.id   AF-A0A1I1ZT48-F1
#
_cell.length_a   1.000
_cell.length_b   1.000
_cell.length_c   1.000
_cell.angle_alpha   90.00
_cell.angle_beta   90.00
_cell.angle_gamma   90.00
#
_symmetry.space_group_name_H-M   'P 1'
#
loop_
_entity.id
_entity.type
_entity.pdbx_description
1 polymer ?
#
loop_
_entity_poly.entity_id
_entity_poly.type
_entity_poly.pdbx_seq_one_letter_code
_entity_poly.pdbx_strand_id
1 'polypeptide(L)'
;MKSLIASALMVLAPALALAQTSDAAKPAAKPAAKQAASKTAAKHKDAAVSKKSAAAKAPAKGHSTHVAKATSSRTQLKSATNQVASGLMAAEAALSPAELAIADRVYTGHISCELGAYVNLQRDPASPGRFNLEGKGYKYRMTPVATSTGAVRLEDQAGGAVWLQIANKSMLMNQKAGQRLADDCMSPEQQVVAQNLKSHPQASLLDTPAPAATEQSPAAK
;
A
#
# COMPACT_ATOMS: atom_id res chain seq x y z
N MET A 1 -43.74 1.88 57.61
CA MET A 1 -43.94 3.23 58.18
C MET A 1 -43.45 4.24 57.15
N LYS A 2 -44.18 5.35 57.03
CA LYS A 2 -44.16 6.38 55.97
C LYS A 2 -42.76 7.04 55.84
N SER A 3 -42.30 7.50 54.66
CA SER A 3 -42.73 8.77 54.06
C SER A 3 -42.50 8.89 52.54
N LEU A 4 -43.44 9.60 51.92
CA LEU A 4 -43.54 10.09 50.55
C LEU A 4 -42.79 11.42 50.40
N ILE A 5 -42.12 11.68 49.26
CA ILE A 5 -42.11 13.02 48.62
C ILE A 5 -42.13 12.82 47.10
N ALA A 6 -43.18 13.37 46.49
CA ALA A 6 -43.37 13.57 45.07
C ALA A 6 -43.24 15.08 44.76
N SER A 7 -42.60 15.44 43.65
CA SER A 7 -42.75 16.69 42.88
C SER A 7 -41.84 16.56 41.64
N ALA A 8 -42.31 16.34 40.40
CA ALA A 8 -43.22 17.10 39.54
C ALA A 8 -42.58 18.29 38.80
N LEU A 9 -42.47 18.12 37.47
CA LEU A 9 -42.61 19.06 36.36
C LEU A 9 -41.78 20.36 36.26
N MET A 10 -41.08 20.51 35.12
CA MET A 10 -41.19 21.60 34.11
C MET A 10 -40.00 21.46 33.11
N VAL A 11 -40.23 20.98 31.88
CA VAL A 11 -40.43 21.79 30.65
C VAL A 11 -39.29 22.79 30.40
N LEU A 12 -38.50 22.56 29.34
CA LEU A 12 -38.22 23.54 28.28
C LEU A 12 -37.43 22.90 27.13
N ALA A 13 -38.08 22.77 25.97
CA ALA A 13 -37.44 22.69 24.67
C ALA A 13 -37.37 24.11 24.07
N PRO A 14 -36.45 24.36 23.14
CA PRO A 14 -36.83 25.14 21.96
C PRO A 14 -36.47 24.42 20.65
N ALA A 15 -37.42 24.51 19.72
CA ALA A 15 -37.31 24.18 18.31
C ALA A 15 -36.73 25.37 17.49
N LEU A 16 -36.63 25.15 16.17
CA LEU A 16 -36.17 26.02 15.06
C LEU A 16 -34.66 25.92 14.75
N ALA A 17 -34.20 25.63 13.52
CA ALA A 17 -34.72 26.10 12.24
C ALA A 17 -34.48 25.13 11.05
N LEU A 18 -35.27 25.38 10.00
CA LEU A 18 -35.36 24.73 8.70
C LEU A 18 -34.07 24.77 7.87
N ALA A 19 -33.82 23.72 7.07
CA ALA A 19 -33.48 23.87 5.65
C ALA A 19 -33.70 22.54 4.90
N GLN A 20 -34.81 22.46 4.16
CA GLN A 20 -35.02 21.50 3.09
C GLN A 20 -34.42 22.09 1.80
N THR A 21 -33.60 21.33 1.09
CA THR A 21 -33.43 21.51 -0.36
C THR A 21 -33.64 20.15 -1.01
N SER A 22 -34.65 20.12 -1.87
CA SER A 22 -34.95 19.06 -2.82
C SER A 22 -34.01 19.20 -4.02
N ASP A 23 -33.58 18.10 -4.64
CA ASP A 23 -33.98 17.81 -6.03
C ASP A 23 -33.44 16.48 -6.58
N ALA A 24 -34.40 15.72 -7.10
CA ALA A 24 -34.47 14.91 -8.33
C ALA A 24 -33.33 13.96 -8.77
N ALA A 25 -33.80 12.75 -9.14
CA ALA A 25 -33.07 11.69 -9.81
C ALA A 25 -33.26 11.70 -11.36
N LYS A 26 -32.26 11.08 -12.05
CA LYS A 26 -32.33 10.24 -13.28
C LYS A 26 -32.07 10.90 -14.69
N PRO A 27 -31.77 10.12 -15.77
CA PRO A 27 -30.44 9.64 -16.22
C PRO A 27 -30.13 9.89 -17.74
N ALA A 28 -29.01 9.31 -18.25
CA ALA A 28 -28.61 8.97 -19.66
C ALA A 28 -27.28 9.66 -20.08
N ALA A 29 -26.36 9.16 -20.91
CA ALA A 29 -26.06 7.90 -21.61
C ALA A 29 -24.60 7.97 -22.16
N LYS A 30 -24.00 6.80 -22.44
CA LYS A 30 -22.73 6.51 -23.18
C LYS A 30 -22.88 6.80 -24.71
N PRO A 31 -21.92 6.46 -25.62
CA PRO A 31 -20.45 6.63 -25.71
C PRO A 31 -19.96 7.08 -27.13
N ALA A 32 -18.66 7.44 -27.31
CA ALA A 32 -17.89 7.31 -28.57
C ALA A 32 -16.38 7.54 -28.26
N ALA A 33 -15.44 6.59 -28.48
CA ALA A 33 -14.78 6.27 -29.77
C ALA A 33 -14.00 7.49 -30.34
N LYS A 34 -12.71 7.49 -30.72
CA LYS A 34 -11.75 6.46 -31.16
C LYS A 34 -10.43 7.16 -31.56
N GLN A 35 -9.32 6.41 -31.60
CA GLN A 35 -8.07 6.64 -32.36
C GLN A 35 -7.16 7.81 -31.94
N ALA A 36 -5.87 7.87 -32.25
CA ALA A 36 -4.79 6.95 -32.60
C ALA A 36 -3.56 7.86 -32.88
N ALA A 37 -2.38 7.25 -32.88
CA ALA A 37 -1.06 7.87 -32.98
C ALA A 37 -0.80 8.84 -34.14
N SER A 38 0.10 9.82 -33.91
CA SER A 38 1.26 10.15 -34.77
C SER A 38 2.02 11.34 -34.18
N LYS A 39 3.28 11.16 -33.75
CA LYS A 39 4.50 11.65 -34.44
C LYS A 39 4.36 13.04 -35.08
N THR A 40 5.20 14.01 -34.66
CA THR A 40 6.35 14.55 -35.42
C THR A 40 6.70 15.98 -35.00
N ALA A 41 8.00 16.17 -34.74
CA ALA A 41 8.86 17.34 -34.94
C ALA A 41 8.35 18.77 -34.66
N ALA A 42 9.05 19.39 -33.69
CA ALA A 42 9.88 20.59 -33.86
C ALA A 42 9.49 21.62 -34.94
N LYS A 43 9.24 22.85 -34.50
CA LYS A 43 9.78 24.04 -35.17
C LYS A 43 9.90 25.23 -34.22
N HIS A 44 11.15 25.56 -33.88
CA HIS A 44 11.54 26.91 -33.52
C HIS A 44 11.47 27.79 -34.77
N LYS A 45 10.85 28.97 -34.61
CA LYS A 45 11.16 30.20 -35.35
C LYS A 45 12.07 31.03 -34.42
N ASP A 46 13.00 31.89 -34.84
CA ASP A 46 13.00 32.84 -35.94
C ASP A 46 14.42 33.18 -36.44
N ALA A 47 14.45 33.68 -37.68
CA ALA A 47 15.38 34.61 -38.36
C ALA A 47 16.76 34.93 -37.73
N ALA A 48 17.90 34.73 -38.40
CA ALA A 48 18.42 35.47 -39.59
C ALA A 48 18.62 36.97 -39.33
N VAL A 49 19.67 37.69 -39.73
CA VAL A 49 20.95 37.49 -40.45
C VAL A 49 21.68 38.86 -40.38
N SER A 50 23.01 38.89 -40.34
CA SER A 50 23.87 39.93 -40.95
C SER A 50 25.32 39.48 -40.85
N LYS A 51 25.92 38.98 -41.95
CA LYS A 51 26.66 39.67 -43.02
C LYS A 51 28.18 39.81 -42.75
N LYS A 52 28.93 38.99 -43.52
CA LYS A 52 30.10 39.32 -44.36
C LYS A 52 31.42 39.71 -43.68
N SER A 53 32.46 38.89 -43.87
CA SER A 53 33.60 39.18 -44.77
C SER A 53 34.66 38.05 -44.74
N ALA A 54 35.52 38.06 -45.75
CA ALA A 54 36.31 36.97 -46.29
C ALA A 54 37.63 36.65 -45.58
N ALA A 55 38.20 35.53 -46.03
CA ALA A 55 39.62 35.30 -46.36
C ALA A 55 40.40 34.31 -45.46
N ALA A 56 40.97 33.32 -46.16
CA ALA A 56 41.79 32.24 -45.66
C ALA A 56 43.20 32.71 -45.25
N LYS A 57 43.72 32.14 -44.14
CA LYS A 57 45.13 31.75 -43.99
C LYS A 57 45.36 30.96 -42.69
N ALA A 58 45.90 29.74 -42.81
CA ALA A 58 46.75 29.15 -41.79
C ALA A 58 48.23 29.50 -42.13
N PRO A 59 49.26 29.19 -41.32
CA PRO A 59 49.27 28.60 -39.98
C PRO A 59 50.16 29.38 -38.99
N ALA A 60 49.98 29.19 -37.68
CA ALA A 60 51.06 29.44 -36.72
C ALA A 60 50.89 28.59 -35.47
N LYS A 61 51.97 27.91 -35.12
CA LYS A 61 52.16 27.11 -33.91
C LYS A 61 51.85 27.94 -32.67
N GLY A 62 50.89 27.48 -31.88
CA GLY A 62 50.69 27.92 -30.51
C GLY A 62 50.65 26.69 -29.62
N HIS A 63 51.72 26.46 -28.86
CA HIS A 63 51.67 25.64 -27.66
C HIS A 63 50.69 26.30 -26.69
N SER A 64 49.39 25.99 -26.76
CA SER A 64 48.56 26.02 -25.57
C SER A 64 48.62 24.63 -24.99
N THR A 65 49.35 24.51 -23.90
CA THR A 65 49.21 23.43 -22.93
C THR A 65 47.73 23.10 -22.78
N HIS A 66 47.31 21.97 -23.33
CA HIS A 66 46.13 21.29 -22.84
C HIS A 66 46.47 20.91 -21.40
N VAL A 67 46.18 21.83 -20.47
CA VAL A 67 45.93 21.45 -19.09
C VAL A 67 44.73 20.52 -19.20
N ALA A 68 45.02 19.23 -19.29
CA ALA A 68 44.05 18.17 -19.13
C ALA A 68 43.29 18.53 -17.86
N LYS A 69 42.04 18.95 -18.06
CA LYS A 69 41.14 19.33 -16.98
C LYS A 69 41.02 18.11 -16.09
N ALA A 70 41.78 18.10 -14.99
CA ALA A 70 41.74 17.08 -13.94
C ALA A 70 40.44 17.20 -13.11
N THR A 71 39.31 17.37 -13.81
CA THR A 71 37.96 17.28 -13.27
C THR A 71 37.39 15.86 -13.47
N SER A 72 38.07 15.00 -14.23
CA SER A 72 37.57 13.66 -14.56
C SER A 72 37.44 12.74 -13.33
N SER A 73 38.40 12.73 -12.40
CA SER A 73 38.37 11.75 -11.30
C SER A 73 37.30 12.03 -10.24
N ARG A 74 37.06 13.30 -9.86
CA ARG A 74 35.99 13.62 -8.87
C ARG A 74 34.59 13.48 -9.46
N THR A 75 34.39 13.84 -10.72
CA THR A 75 33.08 13.69 -11.39
C THR A 75 32.79 12.23 -11.71
N GLN A 76 33.80 11.46 -12.13
CA GLN A 76 33.66 10.02 -12.38
C GLN A 76 33.44 9.25 -11.07
N LEU A 77 34.13 9.62 -9.98
CA LEU A 77 33.89 9.00 -8.67
C LEU A 77 32.48 9.31 -8.16
N LYS A 78 32.01 10.56 -8.26
CA LYS A 78 30.61 10.92 -7.90
C LYS A 78 29.58 10.19 -8.76
N SER A 79 29.84 10.06 -10.06
CA SER A 79 28.94 9.33 -10.97
C SER A 79 28.93 7.84 -10.63
N ALA A 80 30.08 7.22 -10.39
CA ALA A 80 30.18 5.82 -9.98
C ALA A 80 29.48 5.57 -8.63
N THR A 81 29.69 6.44 -7.64
CA THR A 81 28.98 6.36 -6.36
C THR A 81 27.47 6.49 -6.54
N ASN A 82 27.00 7.41 -7.39
CA ASN A 82 25.57 7.54 -7.68
C ASN A 82 25.02 6.29 -8.37
N GLN A 83 25.76 5.67 -9.31
CA GLN A 83 25.35 4.45 -9.98
C GLN A 83 25.26 3.25 -9.02
N VAL A 84 26.23 3.12 -8.12
CA VAL A 84 26.21 2.10 -7.05
C VAL A 84 25.06 2.35 -6.08
N ALA A 85 24.85 3.60 -5.66
CA ALA A 85 23.72 3.97 -4.79
C ALA A 85 22.39 3.65 -5.46
N SER A 86 22.21 3.97 -6.76
CA SER A 86 20.99 3.60 -7.49
C SER A 86 20.83 2.09 -7.65
N GLY A 87 21.91 1.34 -7.86
CA GLY A 87 21.86 -0.12 -7.94
C GLY A 87 21.42 -0.76 -6.62
N LEU A 88 21.93 -0.25 -5.49
CA LEU A 88 21.52 -0.72 -4.15
C LEU A 88 20.07 -0.34 -3.84
N MET A 89 19.64 0.88 -4.17
CA MET A 89 18.24 1.29 -4.00
C MET A 89 17.29 0.48 -4.88
N ALA A 90 17.70 0.11 -6.09
CA ALA A 90 16.92 -0.75 -6.97
C ALA A 90 16.83 -2.18 -6.42
N ALA A 91 17.91 -2.70 -5.83
CA ALA A 91 17.90 -4.01 -5.18
C ALA A 91 17.00 -4.03 -3.94
N GLU A 92 17.03 -2.99 -3.10
CA GLU A 92 16.14 -2.85 -1.93
C GLU A 92 14.67 -2.57 -2.34
N ALA A 93 14.45 -1.94 -3.49
CA ALA A 93 13.12 -1.76 -4.04
C ALA A 93 12.54 -3.07 -4.61
N ALA A 94 13.39 -3.99 -5.04
CA ALA A 94 13.00 -5.29 -5.57
C ALA A 94 12.71 -6.25 -4.41
N LEU A 95 11.42 -6.57 -4.22
CA LEU A 95 11.02 -7.60 -3.28
C LEU A 95 11.66 -8.95 -3.66
N SER A 96 12.10 -9.70 -2.66
CA SER A 96 12.57 -11.07 -2.83
C SER A 96 11.42 -12.00 -3.28
N PRO A 97 11.71 -13.16 -3.89
CA PRO A 97 10.67 -14.12 -4.29
C PRO A 97 9.79 -14.57 -3.12
N ALA A 98 10.36 -14.69 -1.92
CA ALA A 98 9.61 -15.06 -0.72
C ALA A 98 8.61 -13.98 -0.30
N GLU A 99 8.99 -12.71 -0.38
CA GLU A 99 8.12 -11.58 -0.08
C GLU A 99 7.02 -11.42 -1.13
N LEU A 100 7.34 -11.69 -2.40
CA LEU A 100 6.35 -11.70 -3.49
C LEU A 100 5.31 -12.81 -3.30
N ALA A 101 5.74 -14.00 -2.89
CA ALA A 101 4.84 -15.11 -2.55
C ALA A 101 3.95 -14.82 -1.33
N ILE A 102 4.40 -13.96 -0.41
CA ILE A 102 3.54 -13.44 0.67
C ILE A 102 2.54 -12.44 0.10
N ALA A 103 2.98 -11.53 -0.77
CA ALA A 103 2.12 -10.54 -1.40
C ALA A 103 0.93 -11.19 -2.12
N ASP A 104 1.12 -12.33 -2.78
CA ASP A 104 0.03 -13.03 -3.49
C ASP A 104 -1.06 -13.58 -2.56
N ARG A 105 -0.74 -13.82 -1.28
CA ARG A 105 -1.67 -14.36 -0.27
C ARG A 105 -2.38 -13.27 0.55
N VAL A 106 -2.02 -12.00 0.37
CA VAL A 106 -2.63 -10.88 1.08
C VAL A 106 -4.08 -10.70 0.62
N TYR A 107 -5.02 -10.68 1.58
CA TYR A 107 -6.39 -10.31 1.29
C TYR A 107 -6.49 -8.78 1.16
N THR A 108 -7.08 -8.34 0.05
CA THR A 108 -7.23 -6.91 -0.27
C THR A 108 -8.69 -6.51 -0.31
N GLY A 109 -8.97 -5.23 -0.15
CA GLY A 109 -10.30 -4.64 -0.18
C GLY A 109 -10.62 -3.93 1.13
N HIS A 110 -11.92 -3.74 1.35
CA HIS A 110 -12.44 -3.21 2.61
C HIS A 110 -12.60 -4.37 3.61
N ILE A 111 -11.82 -4.34 4.69
CA ILE A 111 -11.80 -5.37 5.71
C ILE A 111 -12.44 -4.78 6.97
N SER A 112 -13.58 -5.35 7.37
CA SER A 112 -14.25 -4.96 8.60
C SER A 112 -13.53 -5.53 9.81
N CYS A 113 -13.38 -4.72 10.84
CA CYS A 113 -12.71 -5.04 12.09
C CYS A 113 -13.67 -4.89 13.28
N GLU A 114 -13.17 -5.19 14.47
CA GLU A 114 -13.90 -5.08 15.71
C GLU A 114 -14.32 -3.62 16.03
N LEU A 115 -15.32 -3.42 16.90
CA LEU A 115 -15.92 -2.11 17.26
C LEU A 115 -16.35 -1.21 16.08
N GLY A 116 -16.59 -1.79 14.90
CA GLY A 116 -16.95 -1.03 13.70
C GLY A 116 -15.78 -0.27 13.08
N ALA A 117 -14.55 -0.58 13.46
CA ALA A 117 -13.36 -0.15 12.73
C ALA A 117 -13.29 -0.87 11.37
N TYR A 118 -12.51 -0.30 10.45
CA TYR A 118 -12.23 -0.92 9.17
C TYR A 118 -10.83 -0.56 8.70
N VAL A 119 -10.29 -1.42 7.85
CA VAL A 119 -9.03 -1.22 7.14
C VAL A 119 -9.27 -1.45 5.66
N ASN A 120 -8.88 -0.49 4.82
CA ASN A 120 -8.79 -0.70 3.39
C ASN A 120 -7.36 -1.07 3.04
N LEU A 121 -7.18 -2.25 2.46
CA LEU A 121 -5.88 -2.74 2.02
C LEU A 121 -5.88 -2.90 0.50
N GLN A 122 -4.98 -2.22 -0.19
CA GLN A 122 -4.92 -2.23 -1.66
C GLN A 122 -3.50 -2.52 -2.14
N ARG A 123 -3.37 -3.23 -3.26
CA ARG A 123 -2.08 -3.35 -3.95
C ARG A 123 -1.65 -2.00 -4.48
N ASP A 124 -0.38 -1.69 -4.33
CA ASP A 124 0.19 -0.46 -4.83
C ASP A 124 0.53 -0.58 -6.33
N PRO A 125 -0.13 0.19 -7.22
CA PRO A 125 0.14 0.12 -8.65
C PRO A 125 1.53 0.66 -9.02
N ALA A 126 2.13 1.51 -8.18
CA ALA A 126 3.45 2.07 -8.42
C ALA A 126 4.58 1.11 -8.02
N SER A 127 4.30 0.10 -7.21
CA SER A 127 5.30 -0.84 -6.71
C SER A 127 4.67 -2.22 -6.51
N PRO A 128 4.79 -3.12 -7.52
CA PRO A 128 4.26 -4.47 -7.44
C PRO A 128 4.75 -5.19 -6.18
N GLY A 129 3.82 -5.85 -5.48
CA GLY A 129 4.11 -6.56 -4.23
C GLY A 129 4.04 -5.70 -2.96
N ARG A 130 3.95 -4.37 -3.08
CA ARG A 130 3.67 -3.47 -1.94
C ARG A 130 2.19 -3.16 -1.84
N PHE A 131 1.78 -2.67 -0.68
CA PHE A 131 0.39 -2.40 -0.36
C PHE A 131 0.22 -1.02 0.26
N ASN A 132 -0.88 -0.37 -0.06
CA ASN A 132 -1.36 0.81 0.63
C ASN A 132 -2.42 0.37 1.62
N LEU A 133 -2.17 0.64 2.91
CA LEU A 133 -3.09 0.37 3.99
C LEU A 133 -3.62 1.70 4.51
N GLU A 134 -4.94 1.85 4.55
CA GLU A 134 -5.59 3.04 5.09
C GLU A 134 -6.75 2.68 6.00
N GLY A 135 -7.03 3.58 6.95
CA GLY A 135 -8.17 3.46 7.84
C GLY A 135 -8.52 4.83 8.42
N LYS A 136 -9.13 4.85 9.60
CA LYS A 136 -9.56 6.11 10.23
C LYS A 136 -8.36 6.89 10.79
N GLY A 137 -7.85 7.83 9.98
CA GLY A 137 -6.81 8.78 10.40
C GLY A 137 -5.37 8.29 10.24
N TYR A 138 -5.15 7.18 9.54
CA TYR A 138 -3.82 6.67 9.23
C TYR A 138 -3.74 6.14 7.80
N LYS A 139 -2.55 6.27 7.21
CA LYS A 139 -2.18 5.71 5.92
C LYS A 139 -0.74 5.21 6.01
N TYR A 140 -0.52 3.97 5.59
CA TYR A 140 0.77 3.30 5.64
C TYR A 140 1.08 2.67 4.29
N ARG A 141 2.38 2.64 3.95
CA ARG A 141 2.86 1.93 2.78
C ARG A 141 3.58 0.68 3.25
N MET A 142 2.90 -0.43 3.08
CA MET A 142 3.25 -1.71 3.67
C MET A 142 4.07 -2.54 2.68
N THR A 143 5.15 -3.13 3.17
CA THR A 143 6.02 -4.05 2.44
C THR A 143 5.92 -5.44 3.07
N PRO A 144 5.75 -6.52 2.30
CA PRO A 144 5.77 -7.87 2.83
C PRO A 144 7.12 -8.19 3.46
N VAL A 145 7.12 -8.92 4.56
CA VAL A 145 8.33 -9.39 5.24
C VAL A 145 8.27 -10.90 5.35
N ALA A 146 9.38 -11.57 5.01
CA ALA A 146 9.48 -13.02 5.12
C ALA A 146 9.21 -13.50 6.56
N THR A 147 8.30 -14.47 6.69
CA THR A 147 7.95 -15.10 7.97
C THR A 147 8.26 -16.58 7.94
N SER A 148 8.77 -17.12 9.05
CA SER A 148 9.02 -18.56 9.20
C SER A 148 7.73 -19.36 9.43
N THR A 149 6.71 -18.73 10.01
CA THR A 149 5.41 -19.36 10.31
C THR A 149 4.47 -19.41 9.11
N GLY A 150 4.85 -18.80 7.99
CA GLY A 150 4.03 -18.72 6.77
C GLY A 150 2.85 -17.75 6.85
N ALA A 151 2.64 -17.08 8.00
CA ALA A 151 1.64 -16.03 8.15
C ALA A 151 2.01 -14.80 7.31
N VAL A 152 1.00 -14.09 6.82
CA VAL A 152 1.22 -12.87 6.04
C VAL A 152 1.55 -11.74 7.00
N ARG A 153 2.75 -11.16 6.88
CA ARG A 153 3.19 -10.00 7.64
C ARG A 153 3.60 -8.89 6.68
N LEU A 154 2.98 -7.72 6.82
CA LEU A 154 3.34 -6.52 6.09
C LEU A 154 3.78 -5.45 7.08
N GLU A 155 4.82 -4.69 6.72
CA GLU A 155 5.40 -3.67 7.58
C GLU A 155 5.61 -2.36 6.85
N ASP A 156 5.38 -1.27 7.57
CA ASP A 156 5.87 0.05 7.23
C ASP A 156 6.91 0.43 8.30
N GLN A 157 8.20 0.26 7.99
CA GLN A 157 9.26 0.55 8.95
C GLN A 157 9.32 2.05 9.32
N ALA A 158 8.92 2.95 8.42
CA ALA A 158 8.94 4.39 8.67
C ALA A 158 7.78 4.79 9.58
N GLY A 159 6.57 4.34 9.26
CA GLY A 159 5.34 4.58 10.03
C GLY A 159 5.23 3.74 11.31
N GLY A 160 6.02 2.67 11.43
CA GLY A 160 5.97 1.72 12.55
C GLY A 160 4.75 0.80 12.52
N ALA A 161 4.04 0.70 11.38
CA ALA A 161 2.82 -0.09 11.28
C ALA A 161 3.14 -1.54 10.87
N VAL A 162 2.44 -2.50 11.48
CA VAL A 162 2.56 -3.93 11.19
C VAL A 162 1.16 -4.50 11.01
N TRP A 163 0.91 -5.01 9.80
CA TRP A 163 -0.26 -5.80 9.47
C TRP A 163 0.07 -7.28 9.57
N LEU A 164 -0.66 -8.00 10.41
CA LEU A 164 -0.55 -9.44 10.54
C LEU A 164 -1.86 -10.08 10.08
N GLN A 165 -1.77 -10.98 9.12
CA GLN A 165 -2.89 -11.76 8.61
C GLN A 165 -2.63 -13.24 8.89
N ILE A 166 -3.49 -13.79 9.74
CA ILE A 166 -3.56 -15.20 10.14
C ILE A 166 -4.72 -15.84 9.37
N ALA A 167 -4.85 -17.16 9.43
CA ALA A 167 -5.86 -17.94 8.70
C ALA A 167 -7.29 -17.42 8.87
N ASN A 168 -7.69 -17.05 10.09
CA ASN A 168 -9.07 -16.67 10.43
C ASN A 168 -9.26 -15.19 10.75
N LYS A 169 -8.18 -14.42 10.95
CA LYS A 169 -8.26 -13.01 11.31
C LYS A 169 -6.98 -12.25 10.97
N SER A 170 -7.12 -10.95 10.90
CA SER A 170 -6.03 -10.01 10.70
C SER A 170 -6.04 -8.93 11.78
N MET A 171 -4.90 -8.28 11.99
CA MET A 171 -4.75 -7.20 12.96
C MET A 171 -3.69 -6.20 12.52
N LEU A 172 -3.91 -4.94 12.87
CA LEU A 172 -3.01 -3.81 12.60
C LEU A 172 -2.46 -3.27 13.92
N MET A 173 -1.14 -3.26 14.04
CA MET A 173 -0.43 -2.68 15.18
C MET A 173 0.45 -1.53 14.74
N ASN A 174 0.54 -0.51 15.59
CA ASN A 174 1.63 0.46 15.55
C ASN A 174 2.68 0.03 16.56
N GLN A 175 3.76 -0.58 16.08
CA GLN A 175 4.86 -1.05 16.92
C GLN A 175 5.63 0.07 17.59
N LYS A 176 5.71 1.25 16.95
CA LYS A 176 6.41 2.40 17.52
C LYS A 176 5.65 2.97 18.73
N ALA A 177 4.33 2.98 18.67
CA ALA A 177 3.48 3.43 19.76
C ALA A 177 3.06 2.31 20.73
N GLY A 178 3.32 1.04 20.39
CA GLY A 178 2.82 -0.11 21.15
C GLY A 178 1.30 -0.25 21.14
N GLN A 179 0.60 0.35 20.16
CA GLN A 179 -0.86 0.45 20.13
C GLN A 179 -1.45 -0.45 19.05
N ARG A 180 -2.54 -1.16 19.37
CA ARG A 180 -3.37 -1.86 18.37
C ARG A 180 -4.32 -0.85 17.74
N LEU A 181 -4.24 -0.70 16.42
CA LEU A 181 -5.04 0.27 15.67
C LEU A 181 -6.35 -0.33 15.16
N ALA A 182 -6.32 -1.61 14.81
CA ALA A 182 -7.49 -2.36 14.37
C ALA A 182 -7.28 -3.84 14.69
N ASP A 183 -8.30 -4.46 15.30
CA ASP A 183 -8.22 -5.84 15.76
C ASP A 183 -9.37 -6.69 15.23
N ASP A 184 -9.11 -8.00 15.19
CA ASP A 184 -10.05 -9.02 14.70
C ASP A 184 -10.68 -8.66 13.35
N CYS A 185 -9.86 -8.12 12.45
CA CYS A 185 -10.24 -7.80 11.09
C CYS A 185 -10.48 -9.08 10.29
N MET A 186 -11.62 -9.22 9.62
CA MET A 186 -11.98 -10.43 8.88
C MET A 186 -12.33 -10.11 7.43
N SER A 187 -11.53 -10.64 6.49
CA SER A 187 -11.93 -10.69 5.07
C SER A 187 -13.07 -11.72 4.88
N PRO A 188 -13.83 -11.65 3.78
CA PRO A 188 -14.86 -12.64 3.48
C PRO A 188 -14.34 -14.08 3.49
N GLU A 189 -13.14 -14.31 2.96
CA GLU A 189 -12.49 -15.62 2.96
C GLU A 189 -12.13 -16.08 4.38
N GLN A 190 -11.66 -15.16 5.22
CA GLN A 190 -11.33 -15.44 6.62
C GLN A 190 -12.57 -15.75 7.46
N GLN A 191 -13.73 -15.15 7.13
CA GLN A 191 -14.99 -15.44 7.82
C GLN A 191 -15.41 -16.90 7.62
N VAL A 192 -15.25 -17.44 6.41
CA VAL A 192 -15.54 -18.85 6.12
C VAL A 192 -14.63 -19.77 6.91
N VAL A 193 -13.32 -19.48 6.95
CA VAL A 193 -12.35 -20.25 7.75
C VAL A 193 -12.68 -20.15 9.25
N ALA A 194 -13.03 -18.97 9.73
CA ALA A 194 -13.40 -18.74 11.12
C ALA A 194 -14.67 -19.51 11.51
N GLN A 195 -15.65 -19.59 10.61
CA GLN A 195 -16.88 -20.34 10.82
C GLN A 195 -16.62 -21.85 10.82
N ASN A 196 -15.81 -22.33 9.87
CA ASN A 196 -15.40 -23.73 9.82
C ASN A 196 -14.67 -24.14 11.12
N LEU A 197 -13.72 -23.33 11.57
CA LEU A 197 -12.98 -23.56 12.81
C LEU A 197 -13.88 -23.49 14.06
N LYS A 198 -14.95 -22.67 14.03
CA LYS A 198 -15.97 -22.67 15.08
C LYS A 198 -16.73 -24.00 15.14
N SER A 199 -17.09 -24.56 13.99
CA SER A 199 -17.80 -25.84 13.89
C SER A 199 -16.91 -27.05 14.16
N HIS A 200 -15.59 -26.93 13.94
CA HIS A 200 -14.61 -27.99 14.11
C HIS A 200 -13.38 -27.44 14.85
N PRO A 201 -13.49 -27.18 16.17
CA PRO A 201 -12.37 -26.68 16.95
C PRO A 201 -11.22 -27.70 16.90
N GLN A 202 -9.99 -27.20 16.76
CA GLN A 202 -8.82 -28.06 16.84
C GLN A 202 -8.79 -28.73 18.21
N ALA A 203 -8.45 -30.02 18.25
CA ALA A 203 -8.36 -30.76 19.50
C ALA A 203 -7.39 -30.04 20.46
N SER A 204 -7.86 -29.76 21.68
CA SER A 204 -7.03 -29.16 22.71
C SER A 204 -5.87 -30.08 23.05
N LEU A 205 -4.64 -29.56 22.99
CA LEU A 205 -3.43 -30.29 23.38
C LEU A 205 -3.36 -30.64 24.88
N LEU A 206 -4.27 -30.08 25.68
CA LEU A 206 -4.37 -30.29 27.12
C LEU A 206 -5.47 -31.30 27.49
N ASP A 207 -6.28 -31.71 26.51
CA ASP A 207 -7.25 -32.79 26.71
C ASP A 207 -6.53 -34.13 26.55
N THR A 208 -6.86 -35.11 27.38
CA THR A 208 -6.30 -36.46 27.21
C THR A 208 -6.75 -36.96 25.83
N PRO A 209 -5.87 -37.53 24.99
CA PRO A 209 -6.28 -37.95 23.66
C PRO A 209 -7.49 -38.87 23.77
N ALA A 210 -8.62 -38.45 23.20
CA ALA A 210 -9.70 -39.38 22.94
C ALA A 210 -9.11 -40.50 22.07
N PRO A 211 -9.37 -41.79 22.37
CA PRO A 211 -8.78 -42.88 21.61
C PRO A 211 -9.12 -42.68 20.14
N ALA A 212 -8.07 -42.60 19.32
CA ALA A 212 -8.15 -42.30 17.90
C ALA A 212 -9.25 -43.13 17.24
N ALA A 213 -10.30 -42.47 16.77
CA ALA A 213 -11.22 -43.07 15.83
C ALA A 213 -10.39 -43.40 14.59
N THR A 214 -10.38 -44.69 14.28
CA THR A 214 -9.53 -45.35 13.30
C THR A 214 -9.65 -44.66 11.95
N GLU A 215 -8.49 -44.27 11.43
CA GLU A 215 -8.26 -43.85 10.05
C GLU A 215 -8.80 -44.93 9.09
N GLN A 216 -10.01 -44.74 8.58
CA GLN A 216 -10.53 -45.54 7.46
C GLN A 216 -9.86 -45.05 6.18
N SER A 217 -8.69 -45.60 5.91
CA SER A 217 -8.07 -45.62 4.59
C SER A 217 -8.98 -46.40 3.62
N PRO A 218 -9.52 -45.80 2.55
CA PRO A 218 -10.24 -46.57 1.54
C PRO A 218 -9.22 -47.37 0.74
N ALA A 219 -9.18 -48.67 0.98
CA ALA A 219 -8.46 -49.63 0.15
C ALA A 219 -9.00 -49.58 -1.29
N ALA A 220 -8.11 -49.25 -2.22
CA ALA A 220 -8.34 -49.40 -3.64
C ALA A 220 -8.60 -50.88 -3.99
N LYS A 221 -9.58 -51.11 -4.87
CA LYS A 221 -9.95 -52.42 -5.42
C LYS A 221 -9.73 -52.39 -6.93
#